data_AF-A0A956Z3G0-F1
#
_entry.id   AF-A0A956Z3G0-F1
#
_cell.length_a   1.000
_cell.length_b   1.000
_cell.length_c   1.000
_cell.angle_alpha   90.00
_cell.angle_beta   90.00
_cell.angle_gamma   90.00
#
_symmetry.space_group_name_H-M   'P 1'
#
loop_
_entity.id
_entity.type
_entity.pdbx_description
1 polymer ?
#
loop_
_entity_poly.entity_id
_entity_poly.type
_entity_poly.pdbx_seq_one_letter_code
_entity_poly.pdbx_strand_id
1 'polypeptide(L)'
;VFRDQETILTPKLSQLVEIFLRHPGQTLDRKLLMAQVWDTDYLGDTRTLDVHIRWFRRAVEDNPSKPLYLKTVRGIGYRLELPDMDDSAPELEPELTSP
;
A
#
# COMPACT_ATOMS: atom_id res chain seq x y z
N VAL A 1 16.36 5.48 8.70
CA VAL A 1 15.63 6.71 9.06
C VAL A 1 14.18 6.50 8.68
N PHE A 2 13.32 6.07 9.61
CA PHE A 2 11.87 6.11 9.38
C PHE A 2 11.48 7.59 9.29
N ARG A 3 10.83 8.00 8.20
CA ARG A 3 10.27 9.34 8.12
C ARG A 3 8.93 9.32 8.84
N ASP A 4 8.84 10.07 9.93
CA ASP A 4 7.59 10.37 10.61
C ASP A 4 6.80 11.39 9.78
N GLN A 5 6.28 10.92 8.64
CA GLN A 5 5.63 11.76 7.64
C GLN A 5 4.14 11.45 7.65
N GLU A 6 3.38 12.27 8.39
CA GLU A 6 1.93 12.21 8.32
C GLU A 6 1.44 12.76 6.98
N THR A 7 0.51 12.04 6.35
CA THR A 7 -0.11 12.46 5.09
C THR A 7 -1.61 12.22 5.15
N ILE A 8 -2.37 13.23 4.72
CA ILE A 8 -3.82 13.13 4.61
C ILE A 8 -4.15 12.37 3.33
N LEU A 9 -4.89 11.27 3.48
CA LEU A 9 -5.37 10.47 2.37
C LEU A 9 -6.82 10.85 2.05
N THR A 10 -7.15 10.86 0.76
CA THR A 10 -8.56 10.97 0.33
C THR A 10 -9.30 9.66 0.66
N PRO A 11 -10.64 9.67 0.80
CA PRO A 11 -11.39 8.45 1.17
C PRO A 11 -11.20 7.26 0.22
N LYS A 12 -11.06 7.51 -1.09
CA LYS A 12 -10.80 6.44 -2.07
C LYS A 12 -9.37 5.95 -2.01
N LEU A 13 -8.41 6.83 -1.74
CA LEU A 13 -7.02 6.44 -1.54
C LEU A 13 -6.85 5.62 -0.26
N SER A 14 -7.51 5.99 0.84
CA SER A 14 -7.45 5.22 2.09
C SER A 14 -8.06 3.82 1.92
N GLN A 15 -9.19 3.70 1.21
CA GLN A 15 -9.78 2.39 0.86
C GLN A 15 -8.83 1.54 0.02
N LEU A 16 -8.19 2.13 -0.99
CA LEU A 16 -7.20 1.42 -1.82
C LEU A 16 -6.02 0.93 -0.98
N VAL A 17 -5.48 1.77 -0.10
CA VAL A 17 -4.39 1.42 0.82
C VAL A 17 -4.80 0.27 1.73
N GLU A 18 -6.00 0.33 2.32
CA GLU A 18 -6.53 -0.71 3.20
C GLU A 18 -6.60 -2.06 2.49
N ILE A 19 -7.08 -2.10 1.24
CA ILE A 19 -7.12 -3.33 0.45
C ILE A 19 -5.71 -3.92 0.31
N PHE A 20 -4.70 -3.12 -0.04
CA PHE A 20 -3.34 -3.64 -0.16
C PHE A 20 -2.76 -4.14 1.17
N LEU A 21 -3.03 -3.43 2.28
CA LEU A 21 -2.56 -3.84 3.62
C LEU A 21 -3.21 -5.13 4.10
N ARG A 22 -4.45 -5.43 3.66
CA ARG A 22 -5.11 -6.73 3.93
C ARG A 22 -4.57 -7.87 3.07
N HIS A 23 -3.87 -7.57 1.97
CA HIS A 23 -3.37 -8.53 0.99
C HIS A 23 -1.86 -8.33 0.69
N PRO A 24 -0.97 -8.32 1.71
CA PRO A 24 0.46 -8.15 1.48
C PRO A 24 1.03 -9.33 0.68
N GLY A 25 1.96 -9.03 -0.23
CA GLY A 25 2.59 -10.01 -1.12
C GLY A 25 1.69 -10.56 -2.23
N GLN A 26 0.39 -10.23 -2.24
CA GLN A 26 -0.55 -10.70 -3.26
C GLN A 26 -0.61 -9.72 -4.43
N THR A 27 -0.65 -10.25 -5.66
CA THR A 27 -0.89 -9.45 -6.85
C THR A 27 -2.39 -9.24 -7.01
N LEU A 28 -2.82 -7.99 -6.91
CA LEU A 28 -4.21 -7.58 -7.08
C LEU A 28 -4.45 -7.07 -8.51
N ASP A 29 -5.48 -7.61 -9.15
CA ASP A 29 -5.86 -7.28 -10.52
C ASP A 29 -6.47 -5.87 -10.62
N ARG A 30 -6.21 -5.19 -11.75
CA ARG A 30 -6.66 -3.80 -11.95
C ARG A 30 -8.18 -3.66 -11.98
N LYS A 31 -8.89 -4.61 -12.59
CA LYS A 31 -10.37 -4.60 -12.67
C LYS A 31 -10.95 -4.89 -11.29
N LEU A 32 -10.37 -5.84 -10.56
CA LEU A 32 -10.77 -6.13 -9.17
C LEU A 32 -10.62 -4.88 -8.28
N LEU A 33 -9.47 -4.21 -8.34
CA LEU A 33 -9.21 -2.99 -7.56
C LEU A 33 -10.20 -1.87 -7.94
N MET A 34 -10.52 -1.72 -9.23
CA MET A 34 -11.54 -0.77 -9.67
C MET A 34 -12.91 -1.10 -9.10
N ALA A 35 -13.33 -2.35 -9.20
CA ALA A 35 -14.63 -2.79 -8.73
C ALA A 35 -14.77 -2.59 -7.21
N GLN A 36 -13.77 -2.96 -6.42
CA GLN A 36 -13.84 -2.83 -4.96
C GLN A 36 -13.79 -1.39 -4.47
N VAL A 37 -12.96 -0.53 -5.07
CA VAL A 37 -12.79 0.84 -4.57
C VAL A 37 -13.84 1.78 -5.14
N TRP A 38 -14.30 1.59 -6.38
CA TRP A 38 -15.27 2.50 -7.02
C TRP A 38 -16.66 1.89 -7.19
N ASP A 39 -16.91 0.68 -6.69
CA ASP A 39 -18.21 -0.01 -6.76
C ASP A 39 -18.76 -0.04 -8.19
N THR A 40 -17.94 -0.54 -9.11
CA THR A 40 -18.21 -0.44 -10.54
C THR A 40 -17.80 -1.68 -11.32
N ASP A 41 -18.66 -2.11 -12.23
CA ASP A 41 -18.36 -3.13 -13.24
C ASP A 41 -17.64 -2.52 -14.47
N TYR A 42 -17.14 -1.29 -14.37
CA TYR A 42 -16.55 -0.57 -15.47
C TYR A 42 -15.29 -1.26 -16.01
N LEU A 43 -15.43 -1.95 -17.14
CA LEU A 43 -14.38 -2.63 -17.89
C LEU A 43 -13.54 -1.69 -18.77
N GLY A 44 -13.75 -0.37 -18.68
CA GLY A 44 -13.05 0.61 -19.49
C GLY A 44 -11.65 0.96 -18.97
N ASP A 45 -11.23 2.20 -19.19
CA ASP A 45 -9.86 2.63 -18.87
C ASP A 45 -9.62 2.72 -17.36
N THR A 46 -8.48 2.17 -16.91
CA THR A 46 -8.08 2.10 -15.50
C THR A 46 -7.25 3.31 -15.05
N ARG A 47 -7.29 4.42 -15.81
CA ARG A 47 -6.58 5.68 -15.50
C ARG A 47 -6.82 6.20 -14.07
N THR A 48 -8.04 6.14 -13.56
CA THR A 48 -8.34 6.62 -12.19
C THR A 48 -7.57 5.81 -11.14
N LEU A 49 -7.43 4.49 -11.35
CA LEU A 49 -6.62 3.62 -10.49
C LEU A 49 -5.15 4.03 -10.57
N ASP A 50 -4.61 4.27 -11.76
CA ASP A 50 -3.20 4.68 -11.91
C ASP A 50 -2.87 5.99 -11.20
N VAL A 51 -3.80 6.95 -11.22
CA VAL A 51 -3.67 8.20 -10.45
C VAL A 51 -3.59 7.91 -8.96
N HIS A 52 -4.46 7.05 -8.44
CA HIS A 52 -4.46 6.70 -7.01
C HIS A 52 -3.23 5.87 -6.62
N ILE A 53 -2.75 4.98 -7.47
CA ILE A 53 -1.49 4.25 -7.26
C ILE A 53 -0.31 5.23 -7.21
N ARG A 54 -0.29 6.26 -8.07
CA ARG A 54 0.74 7.29 -8.01
C ARG A 54 0.69 8.08 -6.70
N TRP A 55 -0.51 8.40 -6.20
CA TRP A 55 -0.66 9.06 -4.90
C TRP A 55 -0.25 8.17 -3.75
N PHE A 56 -0.62 6.89 -3.79
CA PHE A 56 -0.18 5.91 -2.80
C PHE A 56 1.36 5.85 -2.77
N ARG A 57 2.01 5.68 -3.92
CA ARG A 57 3.49 5.68 -3.99
C ARG A 57 4.10 6.97 -3.45
N ARG A 58 3.50 8.13 -3.71
CA ARG A 58 3.97 9.40 -3.12
C ARG A 58 3.90 9.43 -1.60
N ALA A 59 2.94 8.72 -1.02
CA ALA A 59 2.78 8.66 0.43
C ALA A 59 3.76 7.68 1.08
N VAL A 60 4.12 6.57 0.42
CA VAL A 60 4.90 5.48 1.06
C VAL A 60 6.30 5.24 0.49
N GLU A 61 6.61 5.75 -0.70
CA GLU A 61 7.89 5.52 -1.35
C GLU A 61 8.80 6.74 -1.22
N ASP A 62 10.08 6.52 -0.92
CA ASP A 62 11.10 7.56 -1.03
C ASP A 62 11.21 8.11 -2.46
N ASN A 63 11.07 7.22 -3.45
CA ASN A 63 11.04 7.57 -4.86
C ASN A 63 9.87 6.86 -5.58
N PRO A 64 8.75 7.57 -5.85
CA PRO A 64 7.59 6.98 -6.51
C PRO A 64 7.84 6.42 -7.92
N SER A 65 8.90 6.85 -8.60
CA SER A 65 9.30 6.33 -9.92
C SER A 65 10.12 5.04 -9.83
N LYS A 66 10.66 4.71 -8.66
CA LYS A 66 11.39 3.48 -8.36
C LYS A 66 10.79 2.82 -7.11
N PRO A 67 9.53 2.34 -7.17
CA PRO A 67 8.81 1.88 -6.00
C PRO A 67 9.48 0.64 -5.39
N LEU A 68 9.71 0.66 -4.10
CA LEU A 68 10.21 -0.45 -3.29
C LEU A 68 9.07 -1.29 -2.74
N TYR A 69 7.94 -0.68 -2.35
CA TYR A 69 6.83 -1.37 -1.70
C TYR A 69 5.71 -1.70 -2.70
N LEU A 70 5.14 -0.70 -3.38
CA LEU A 70 4.01 -0.90 -4.27
C LEU A 70 4.45 -1.16 -5.70
N LYS A 71 4.71 -2.43 -6.04
CA LYS A 71 5.20 -2.89 -7.35
C LYS A 71 4.10 -2.95 -8.40
N THR A 72 4.49 -2.70 -9.65
CA THR A 72 3.64 -2.98 -10.82
C THR A 72 3.97 -4.37 -11.35
N VAL A 73 2.98 -5.25 -11.39
CA VAL A 73 3.04 -6.53 -12.09
C VAL A 73 2.43 -6.35 -13.46
N ARG A 74 3.29 -6.16 -14.48
CA ARG A 74 2.87 -5.78 -15.84
C ARG A 74 1.84 -6.75 -16.40
N GLY A 75 0.76 -6.21 -16.97
CA GLY A 75 -0.33 -6.98 -17.56
C GLY A 75 -1.33 -7.56 -16.54
N ILE A 76 -1.07 -7.46 -15.24
CA ILE A 76 -1.94 -8.02 -14.19
C ILE A 76 -2.44 -6.92 -13.26
N GLY A 77 -1.53 -6.20 -12.60
CA GLY A 77 -1.90 -5.14 -11.67
C GLY A 77 -0.78 -4.77 -10.72
N TYR A 78 -1.06 -4.83 -9.43
CA TYR A 78 -0.21 -4.23 -8.40
C TYR A 78 -0.03 -5.16 -7.22
N ARG A 79 1.14 -5.09 -6.59
CA ARG A 79 1.48 -5.89 -5.41
C ARG A 79 2.13 -5.01 -4.37
N LEU A 80 1.68 -5.10 -3.13
CA LEU A 80 2.35 -4.49 -1.99
C LEU A 80 3.36 -5.49 -1.42
N GLU A 81 4.64 -5.17 -1.52
CA GLU A 81 5.72 -5.89 -0.87
C GLU A 81 6.10 -5.12 0.38
N LEU A 82 5.82 -5.72 1.54
CA LEU A 82 6.37 -5.24 2.79
C LEU A 82 7.79 -5.83 2.89
N PRO A 83 8.80 -5.04 3.29
CA PRO A 83 10.09 -5.62 3.62
C PRO A 83 9.85 -6.67 4.70
N ASP A 84 10.60 -7.77 4.66
CA ASP A 84 10.53 -8.79 5.70
C ASP A 84 10.65 -8.05 7.04
N MET A 85 9.56 -8.07 7.80
CA MET A 85 9.58 -7.72 9.20
C MET A 85 10.30 -8.90 9.85
N ASP A 86 11.62 -8.97 9.66
CA ASP A 86 12.45 -9.92 10.38
C ASP A 86 12.07 -9.78 11.85
N ASP A 87 11.91 -10.93 12.49
CA ASP A 87 11.43 -11.28 13.83
C ASP A 87 12.18 -10.59 14.99
N SER A 88 12.89 -9.50 14.69
CA SER A 88 13.45 -8.52 15.61
C SER A 88 12.45 -7.38 15.83
N ALA A 89 11.20 -7.71 16.19
CA ALA A 89 10.49 -6.77 17.04
C ALA A 89 11.41 -6.53 18.25
N PRO A 90 11.71 -5.29 18.67
CA PRO A 90 12.27 -5.12 19.99
C PRO A 90 11.23 -5.75 20.91
N GLU A 91 11.58 -6.91 21.48
CA GLU A 91 10.86 -7.49 22.58
C GLU A 91 10.68 -6.33 23.55
N LEU A 92 9.44 -5.85 23.67
CA LEU A 92 9.11 -4.74 24.55
C LEU A 92 9.47 -5.28 25.93
N GLU A 93 10.71 -5.03 26.37
CA GLU A 93 11.18 -5.41 27.68
C GLU A 93 10.14 -4.81 28.64
N PRO A 94 9.42 -5.62 29.43
CA PRO A 94 8.60 -5.06 30.47
C PRO A 94 9.60 -4.35 31.39
N GLU A 95 9.58 -3.01 31.41
CA GLU A 95 10.30 -2.27 32.44
C GLU A 95 9.79 -2.77 33.80
N LEU A 96 10.52 -3.72 34.37
CA LEU A 96 10.57 -3.97 35.79
C LEU A 96 11.09 -2.68 36.43
N THR A 97 10.19 -1.73 36.66
CA THR A 97 10.43 -0.72 37.67
C THR A 97 10.21 -1.40 39.02
N SER A 98 11.29 -1.91 39.58
CA SER A 98 11.45 -2.12 41.01
C SER A 98 12.93 -1.94 41.29
N PRO A 99 13.26 -1.10 42.26
CA PRO A 99 13.35 -1.62 43.62
C PRO A 99 12.27 -1.09 44.57
#